data_AF-A0A2I0BFN4-F1
#
_entry.id   AF-A0A2I0BFN4-F1
#
_cell.length_a   1.000
_cell.length_b   1.000
_cell.length_c   1.000
_cell.angle_alpha   90.00
_cell.angle_beta   90.00
_cell.angle_gamma   90.00
#
_symmetry.space_group_name_H-M   'P 1'
#
loop_
_entity.id
_entity.type
_entity.pdbx_description
1 polymer ?
#
loop_
_entity_poly.entity_id
_entity_poly.type
_entity_poly.pdbx_seq_one_letter_code
_entity_poly.pdbx_strand_id
1 'polypeptide(L)'
;MYKFKFRIPSYFSLVIRSLAVLEGIAIGFDPNYKVLSSSYPWIARKVLTDSSPQLQSTLKNLLYEEGVFRVDRLESLLAESLRAKTEESLVRSRVGNTDSTVATKQVISFTLTEKGAFVREILLQEVAKGLDALGLAILDYIASDSALRLPFAIQLSSVSVADEDLMNLRTLHRLLLLLSRLQKQESPSTNFSSKY
;
A
#
# COMPACT_ATOMS: atom_id res chain seq x y z
N MET A 1 25.45 26.85 -12.58
CA MET A 1 24.46 27.81 -12.05
C MET A 1 23.16 27.05 -11.80
N TYR A 2 22.68 26.91 -10.55
CA TYR A 2 21.45 26.17 -10.26
C TYR A 2 20.24 26.89 -10.88
N LYS A 3 19.52 26.22 -11.79
CA LYS A 3 18.35 26.76 -12.51
C LYS A 3 17.11 26.96 -11.62
N PHE A 4 17.13 26.46 -10.37
CA PHE A 4 15.97 26.45 -9.49
C PHE A 4 16.24 27.20 -8.19
N LYS A 5 15.37 28.15 -7.84
CA LYS A 5 15.44 28.89 -6.57
C LYS A 5 14.65 28.11 -5.51
N PHE A 6 15.33 27.32 -4.70
CA PHE A 6 14.70 26.61 -3.59
C PHE A 6 14.24 27.63 -2.54
N ARG A 7 12.91 27.78 -2.36
CA ARG A 7 12.32 28.63 -1.32
C ARG A 7 11.55 27.74 -0.35
N ILE A 8 12.06 27.61 0.87
CA ILE A 8 11.40 26.86 1.94
C ILE A 8 10.53 27.86 2.73
N PRO A 9 9.23 27.60 2.92
CA PRO A 9 8.40 28.38 3.84
C PRO A 9 8.98 28.44 5.25
N SER A 10 8.77 29.56 5.95
CA SER A 10 9.39 29.83 7.26
C SER A 10 9.10 28.74 8.30
N TYR A 11 7.86 28.23 8.35
CA TYR A 11 7.47 27.19 9.30
C TYR A 11 8.24 25.88 9.11
N PHE A 12 8.49 25.47 7.87
CA PHE A 12 9.29 24.26 7.60
C PHE A 12 10.76 24.46 8.00
N SER A 13 11.32 25.66 7.83
CA SER A 13 12.67 25.99 8.29
C SER A 13 12.82 25.83 9.81
N LEU A 14 11.78 26.22 10.56
CA LEU A 14 11.76 26.06 12.01
C LEU A 14 11.74 24.58 12.39
N VAL A 15 10.85 23.78 11.80
CA VAL A 15 10.75 22.34 12.07
C VAL A 15 12.05 21.60 11.74
N ILE A 16 12.64 21.85 10.57
CA ILE A 16 13.89 21.22 10.15
C ILE A 16 15.04 21.59 11.08
N ARG A 17 15.13 22.86 11.50
CA ARG A 17 16.14 23.30 12.46
C ARG A 17 16.01 22.58 13.79
N SER A 18 14.79 22.44 14.31
CA SER A 18 14.54 21.70 15.56
C SER A 18 14.91 20.21 15.42
N LEU A 19 14.55 19.58 14.31
CA LEU A 19 14.89 18.18 14.03
C LEU A 19 16.40 17.98 13.91
N ALA A 20 17.12 18.89 13.25
CA ALA A 20 18.58 18.82 13.12
C ALA A 20 19.30 18.91 14.48
N VAL A 21 18.79 19.71 15.40
CA VAL A 21 19.32 19.77 16.78
C VAL A 21 19.06 18.45 17.51
N LEU A 22 17.84 17.89 17.41
CA LEU A 22 17.52 16.59 18.00
C LEU A 22 18.38 15.46 17.42
N GLU A 23 18.59 15.47 16.12
CA GLU A 23 19.47 14.53 15.43
C GLU A 23 20.94 14.69 15.87
N GLY A 24 21.42 15.93 15.99
CA GLY A 24 22.76 16.22 16.49
C GLY A 24 23.01 15.69 17.91
N ILE A 25 22.01 15.78 18.78
CA ILE A 25 22.08 15.17 20.13
C ILE A 25 22.06 13.64 20.05
N ALA A 26 21.21 13.07 19.19
CA ALA A 26 21.06 11.63 19.04
C ALA A 26 22.28 10.93 18.43
N ILE A 27 23.02 11.59 17.54
CA ILE A 27 24.28 11.09 16.97
C ILE A 27 25.33 10.80 18.06
N GLY A 28 25.27 11.52 19.19
CA GLY A 28 26.12 11.25 20.34
C GLY A 28 25.90 9.87 20.98
N PHE A 29 24.74 9.25 20.78
CA PHE A 29 24.41 7.92 21.29
C PHE A 29 24.50 6.84 20.21
N ASP A 30 23.98 7.11 19.01
CA ASP A 30 24.05 6.21 17.86
C ASP A 30 24.55 6.98 16.63
N PRO A 31 25.80 6.73 16.18
CA PRO A 31 26.40 7.43 15.04
C PRO A 31 25.67 7.26 13.71
N ASN A 32 24.83 6.23 13.58
CA ASN A 32 24.06 5.95 12.36
C ASN A 32 22.60 6.41 12.45
N TYR A 33 22.21 7.05 13.55
CA TYR A 33 20.83 7.49 13.77
C TYR A 33 20.43 8.58 12.78
N LYS A 34 19.27 8.39 12.15
CA LYS A 34 18.65 9.37 11.24
C LYS A 34 17.20 9.59 11.64
N VAL A 35 16.90 10.78 12.14
CA VAL A 35 15.58 11.08 12.74
C VAL A 35 14.43 10.87 11.74
N LEU A 36 14.63 11.28 10.48
CA LEU A 36 13.61 11.12 9.44
C LEU A 36 13.38 9.64 9.08
N SER A 37 14.45 8.86 8.94
CA SER A 37 14.37 7.44 8.58
C SER A 37 13.70 6.62 9.67
N SER A 38 13.98 6.93 10.94
CA SER A 38 13.34 6.27 12.09
C SER A 38 11.88 6.68 12.28
N SER A 39 11.50 7.89 11.83
CA SER A 39 10.13 8.39 11.95
C SER A 39 9.22 7.90 10.81
N TYR A 40 9.80 7.53 9.66
CA TYR A 40 9.05 7.15 8.46
C TYR A 40 8.05 5.99 8.70
N PRO A 41 8.41 4.89 9.38
CA PRO A 41 7.45 3.85 9.75
C PRO A 41 6.23 4.33 10.53
N TRP A 42 6.47 5.19 11.52
CA TRP A 42 5.38 5.74 12.34
C TRP A 42 4.47 6.65 11.51
N ILE A 43 5.04 7.46 10.61
CA ILE A 43 4.28 8.33 9.71
C ILE A 43 3.43 7.50 8.75
N ALA A 44 3.99 6.46 8.14
CA ALA A 44 3.26 5.56 7.24
C ALA A 44 2.07 4.90 7.96
N ARG A 45 2.29 4.41 9.18
CA ARG A 45 1.23 3.87 10.05
C ARG A 45 0.17 4.91 10.34
N LYS A 46 0.56 6.12 10.73
CA LYS A 46 -0.37 7.20 11.07
C LYS A 46 -1.24 7.57 9.88
N VAL A 47 -0.65 7.73 8.69
CA VAL A 47 -1.37 8.01 7.43
C VAL A 47 -2.43 6.95 7.12
N LEU A 48 -2.17 5.68 7.41
CA LEU A 48 -3.11 4.59 7.16
C LEU A 48 -4.23 4.48 8.21
N THR A 49 -4.08 5.09 9.38
CA THR A 49 -5.02 4.91 10.54
C THR A 49 -5.76 6.15 11.00
N ASP A 50 -5.26 7.32 10.65
CA ASP A 50 -5.79 8.58 11.17
C ASP A 50 -6.92 9.06 10.25
N SER A 51 -8.07 9.33 10.86
CA SER A 51 -9.31 9.71 10.18
C SER A 51 -9.42 11.20 9.86
N SER A 52 -8.36 11.99 10.05
CA SER A 52 -8.39 13.41 9.73
C SER A 52 -8.62 13.68 8.23
N PRO A 53 -9.52 14.60 7.86
CA PRO A 53 -9.90 14.83 6.46
C PRO A 53 -8.72 15.33 5.60
N GLN A 54 -7.78 16.06 6.21
CA GLN A 54 -6.56 16.51 5.53
C GLN A 54 -5.63 15.33 5.21
N LEU A 55 -5.53 14.35 6.11
CA LEU A 55 -4.67 13.18 5.90
C LEU A 55 -5.28 12.19 4.92
N GLN A 56 -6.61 12.01 4.96
CA GLN A 56 -7.33 11.21 3.97
C GLN A 56 -7.19 11.78 2.56
N SER A 57 -7.32 13.10 2.39
CA SER A 57 -7.11 13.73 1.08
C SER A 57 -5.66 13.60 0.60
N THR A 58 -4.70 13.73 1.52
CA THR A 58 -3.27 13.51 1.22
C THR A 58 -2.99 12.05 0.81
N LEU A 59 -3.54 11.09 1.54
CA LEU A 59 -3.45 9.67 1.21
C LEU A 59 -4.09 9.37 -0.14
N LYS A 60 -5.26 9.94 -0.42
CA LYS A 60 -5.92 9.81 -1.73
C LYS A 60 -5.04 10.36 -2.84
N ASN A 61 -4.45 11.55 -2.68
CA ASN A 61 -3.53 12.13 -3.67
C ASN A 61 -2.23 11.31 -3.83
N LEU A 62 -1.83 10.56 -2.81
CA LEU A 62 -0.68 9.67 -2.87
C LEU A 62 -1.03 8.31 -3.50
N LEU A 63 -2.26 7.85 -3.39
CA LEU A 63 -2.70 6.60 -4.00
C LEU A 63 -3.19 6.78 -5.44
N TYR A 64 -3.75 7.94 -5.77
CA TYR A 64 -4.25 8.24 -7.11
C TYR A 64 -3.36 9.26 -7.82
N GLU A 65 -2.98 8.95 -9.06
CA GLU A 65 -2.33 9.87 -9.98
C GLU A 65 -3.18 9.96 -11.24
N GLU A 66 -3.72 11.14 -11.55
CA GLU A 66 -4.55 11.34 -12.76
C GLU A 66 -5.73 10.34 -12.87
N GLY A 67 -6.27 9.92 -11.73
CA GLY A 67 -7.36 8.92 -11.66
C GLY A 67 -6.91 7.46 -11.66
N VAL A 68 -5.61 7.20 -11.88
CA VAL A 68 -5.02 5.86 -11.86
C VAL A 68 -4.59 5.48 -10.45
N PHE A 69 -5.04 4.31 -10.00
CA PHE A 69 -4.66 3.77 -8.69
C PHE A 69 -3.24 3.18 -8.72
N ARG A 70 -2.35 3.73 -7.90
CA ARG A 70 -0.95 3.29 -7.76
C ARG A 70 -0.80 2.28 -6.64
N VAL A 71 -0.98 1.02 -7.02
CA VAL A 71 -0.77 -0.15 -6.16
C VAL A 71 0.61 -0.14 -5.49
N ASP A 72 1.65 0.29 -6.22
CA ASP A 72 3.05 0.31 -5.74
C ASP A 72 3.25 1.27 -4.54
N ARG A 73 2.46 2.37 -4.47
CA ARG A 73 2.52 3.32 -3.35
C ARG A 73 1.83 2.79 -2.12
N LEU A 74 0.70 2.11 -2.28
CA LEU A 74 0.03 1.42 -1.18
C LEU A 74 0.94 0.33 -0.60
N GLU A 75 1.58 -0.46 -1.46
CA GLU A 75 2.55 -1.48 -1.05
C GLU A 75 3.67 -0.88 -0.20
N SER A 76 4.30 0.19 -0.69
CA SER A 76 5.39 0.86 0.01
C SER A 76 4.97 1.37 1.39
N LEU A 77 3.78 1.97 1.50
CA LEU A 77 3.25 2.44 2.79
C LEU A 77 2.90 1.29 3.74
N LEU A 78 2.32 0.20 3.23
CA LEU A 78 2.01 -0.97 4.04
C LEU A 78 3.30 -1.62 4.56
N ALA A 79 4.31 -1.81 3.71
CA ALA A 79 5.60 -2.36 4.08
C ALA A 79 6.28 -1.53 5.18
N GLU A 80 6.30 -0.21 5.04
CA GLU A 80 6.90 0.63 6.07
C GLU A 80 6.08 0.68 7.36
N SER A 81 4.75 0.72 7.27
CA SER A 81 3.88 0.72 8.46
C SER A 81 4.06 -0.55 9.29
N LEU A 82 4.38 -1.68 8.65
CA LEU A 82 4.66 -2.95 9.32
C LEU A 82 5.99 -2.91 10.04
N ARG A 83 7.00 -2.30 9.43
CA ARG A 83 8.31 -2.08 10.03
C ARG A 83 8.21 -1.32 11.35
N ALA A 84 7.31 -0.33 11.44
CA ALA A 84 7.07 0.43 12.68
C ALA A 84 6.66 -0.47 13.85
N LYS A 85 5.80 -1.46 13.57
CA LYS A 85 5.28 -2.36 14.58
C LYS A 85 6.27 -3.46 14.91
N THR A 86 7.07 -3.93 13.96
CA THR A 86 8.20 -4.80 14.30
C THR A 86 9.14 -4.08 15.25
N GLU A 87 9.52 -2.82 14.99
CA GLU A 87 10.41 -2.06 15.88
C GLU A 87 9.79 -1.82 17.28
N GLU A 88 8.51 -1.42 17.38
CA GLU A 88 7.81 -1.33 18.68
C GLU A 88 7.71 -2.68 19.41
N SER A 89 7.45 -3.77 18.67
CA SER A 89 7.38 -5.12 19.23
C SER A 89 8.74 -5.70 19.60
N LEU A 90 9.83 -5.28 18.95
CA LEU A 90 11.21 -5.64 19.27
C LEU A 90 11.70 -4.94 20.54
N VAL A 91 11.28 -3.69 20.77
CA VAL A 91 11.53 -2.98 22.05
C VAL A 91 10.75 -3.65 23.20
N ARG A 92 9.61 -4.28 22.91
CA ARG A 92 8.77 -4.99 23.90
C ARG A 92 9.07 -6.50 24.02
N SER A 93 9.69 -7.13 23.03
CA SER A 93 9.95 -8.58 22.96
C SER A 93 11.43 -8.87 22.81
N ARG A 94 12.16 -8.81 23.93
CA ARG A 94 13.46 -9.50 24.06
C ARG A 94 13.28 -11.02 24.29
N VAL A 95 12.06 -11.54 24.20
CA VAL A 95 11.73 -12.95 24.39
C VAL A 95 10.68 -13.33 23.34
N GLY A 96 11.01 -14.31 22.49
CA GLY A 96 10.03 -15.01 21.65
C GLY A 96 10.18 -14.74 20.16
N ASN A 97 10.82 -15.67 19.47
CA ASN A 97 10.71 -15.87 18.03
C ASN A 97 9.23 -16.12 17.69
N THR A 98 8.56 -15.25 16.94
CA THR A 98 7.15 -15.47 16.55
C THR A 98 6.80 -14.78 15.23
N ASP A 99 6.82 -15.62 14.20
CA ASP A 99 5.77 -15.85 13.19
C ASP A 99 5.30 -14.68 12.31
N SER A 100 5.87 -14.64 11.11
CA SER A 100 5.43 -13.91 9.93
C SER A 100 3.94 -14.12 9.56
N THR A 101 3.33 -15.24 9.97
CA THR A 101 1.89 -15.52 9.79
C THR A 101 0.99 -14.61 10.64
N VAL A 102 1.51 -14.09 11.75
CA VAL A 102 0.80 -13.13 12.61
C VAL A 102 0.83 -11.74 11.98
N ALA A 103 1.91 -11.38 11.29
CA ALA A 103 2.04 -10.07 10.66
C ALA A 103 1.02 -9.86 9.53
N THR A 104 0.75 -10.86 8.68
CA THR A 104 -0.24 -10.76 7.58
C THR A 104 -1.67 -10.73 8.08
N LYS A 105 -2.04 -11.63 9.00
CA LYS A 105 -3.32 -11.56 9.73
C LYS A 105 -3.47 -10.23 10.44
N GLN A 106 -2.37 -9.65 10.92
CA GLN A 106 -2.40 -8.38 11.62
C GLN A 106 -2.42 -7.16 10.69
N VAL A 107 -1.90 -7.24 9.46
CA VAL A 107 -2.11 -6.22 8.41
C VAL A 107 -3.56 -6.21 8.01
N ILE A 108 -4.11 -7.39 7.68
CA ILE A 108 -5.49 -7.53 7.27
C ILE A 108 -6.41 -7.16 8.43
N SER A 109 -6.14 -7.60 9.66
CA SER A 109 -6.94 -7.19 10.81
C SER A 109 -6.79 -5.70 11.10
N PHE A 110 -5.63 -5.08 10.83
CA PHE A 110 -5.40 -3.65 11.00
C PHE A 110 -6.11 -2.81 9.93
N THR A 111 -6.07 -3.22 8.66
CA THR A 111 -6.83 -2.57 7.58
C THR A 111 -8.33 -2.80 7.74
N LEU A 112 -8.76 -3.93 8.31
CA LEU A 112 -10.15 -4.21 8.64
C LEU A 112 -10.60 -3.63 10.00
N THR A 113 -9.70 -3.10 10.81
CA THR A 113 -10.03 -2.42 12.07
C THR A 113 -10.71 -1.08 11.77
N GLU A 114 -11.59 -0.63 12.66
CA GLU A 114 -12.35 0.63 12.57
C GLU A 114 -11.49 1.88 12.25
N LYS A 115 -10.22 1.87 12.67
CA LYS A 115 -9.23 2.93 12.40
C LYS A 115 -8.74 2.98 10.94
N GLY A 116 -8.82 1.86 10.22
CA GLY A 116 -8.41 1.75 8.81
C GLY A 116 -9.58 1.85 7.82
N ALA A 117 -10.77 2.29 8.27
CA ALA A 117 -12.01 2.27 7.49
C ALA A 117 -11.86 2.91 6.10
N PHE A 118 -11.13 4.03 6.01
CA PHE A 118 -10.88 4.72 4.75
C PHE A 118 -10.03 3.90 3.76
N VAL A 119 -8.98 3.23 4.25
CA VAL A 119 -8.13 2.37 3.40
C VAL A 119 -8.92 1.15 2.93
N ARG A 120 -9.76 0.58 3.82
CA ARG A 120 -10.67 -0.52 3.48
C ARG A 120 -11.66 -0.12 2.39
N GLU A 121 -12.27 1.05 2.48
CA GLU A 121 -13.21 1.56 1.47
C GLU A 121 -12.53 1.72 0.10
N ILE A 122 -11.33 2.31 0.07
CA ILE A 122 -10.54 2.42 -1.17
C ILE A 122 -10.25 1.04 -1.77
N LEU A 123 -9.78 0.10 -0.95
CA LEU A 123 -9.50 -1.27 -1.41
C LEU A 123 -10.75 -2.00 -1.91
N LEU A 124 -11.87 -1.88 -1.21
CA LEU A 124 -13.13 -2.49 -1.62
C LEU A 124 -13.62 -1.91 -2.95
N GLN A 125 -13.49 -0.60 -3.13
CA GLN A 125 -13.88 0.06 -4.37
C GLN A 125 -13.00 -0.40 -5.55
N GLU A 126 -11.69 -0.48 -5.38
CA GLU A 126 -10.78 -0.92 -6.45
C GLU A 126 -10.93 -2.43 -6.76
N VAL A 127 -11.18 -3.26 -5.74
CA VAL A 127 -11.51 -4.68 -5.95
C VAL A 127 -12.85 -4.85 -6.66
N ALA A 128 -13.88 -4.06 -6.29
CA ALA A 128 -15.18 -4.09 -6.94
C ALA A 128 -15.06 -3.71 -8.42
N LYS A 129 -14.39 -2.58 -8.74
CA LYS A 129 -14.11 -2.17 -10.12
C LYS A 129 -13.37 -3.25 -10.92
N GLY A 130 -12.37 -3.88 -10.30
CA GLY A 130 -11.62 -4.96 -10.94
C GLY A 130 -12.49 -6.21 -11.19
N LEU A 131 -13.39 -6.54 -10.27
CA LEU A 131 -14.30 -7.68 -10.41
C LEU A 131 -15.38 -7.42 -11.47
N ASP A 132 -15.91 -6.20 -11.52
CA ASP A 132 -16.85 -5.76 -12.55
C ASP A 132 -16.19 -5.84 -13.94
N ALA A 133 -14.95 -5.35 -14.07
CA ALA A 133 -14.18 -5.46 -15.31
C ALA A 133 -13.86 -6.92 -15.70
N LEU A 134 -13.59 -7.80 -14.72
CA LEU A 134 -13.43 -9.24 -14.96
C LEU A 134 -14.72 -9.86 -15.47
N GLY A 135 -15.85 -9.54 -14.83
CA GLY A 135 -17.17 -10.01 -15.24
C GLY A 135 -17.51 -9.61 -16.67
N LEU A 136 -17.26 -8.35 -17.02
CA LEU A 136 -17.46 -7.85 -18.38
C LEU A 136 -16.54 -8.53 -19.40
N ALA A 137 -15.25 -8.72 -19.08
CA ALA A 137 -14.30 -9.38 -19.98
C ALA A 137 -14.66 -10.86 -20.23
N ILE A 138 -15.11 -11.58 -19.21
CA ILE A 138 -15.57 -12.97 -19.34
C ILE A 138 -16.84 -13.03 -20.18
N LEU A 139 -17.77 -12.09 -19.97
CA LEU A 139 -19.03 -12.04 -20.70
C LEU A 139 -18.81 -11.72 -22.18
N ASP A 140 -17.87 -10.83 -22.51
CA ASP A 140 -17.48 -10.52 -23.89
C ASP A 140 -16.81 -11.72 -24.59
N TYR A 141 -15.93 -12.42 -23.88
CA TYR A 141 -15.32 -13.66 -24.38
C TYR A 141 -16.37 -14.75 -24.72
N ILE A 142 -17.37 -14.94 -23.86
CA ILE A 142 -18.44 -15.92 -24.08
C ILE A 142 -19.39 -15.46 -25.19
N ALA A 143 -19.75 -14.17 -25.21
CA ALA A 143 -20.65 -13.60 -26.22
C ALA A 143 -20.03 -13.59 -27.63
N SER A 144 -18.70 -13.48 -27.73
CA SER A 144 -17.97 -13.50 -29.00
C SER A 144 -17.71 -14.92 -29.54
N ASP A 145 -17.42 -15.90 -28.68
CA ASP A 145 -17.21 -17.30 -29.08
C ASP A 145 -18.55 -18.03 -29.34
N SER A 146 -19.64 -17.56 -28.73
CA SER A 146 -20.97 -18.10 -28.92
C SER A 146 -21.98 -16.98 -29.17
N ALA A 147 -22.30 -16.74 -30.43
CA ALA A 147 -23.52 -16.02 -30.84
C ALA A 147 -24.78 -16.84 -30.50
N LEU A 148 -24.93 -17.21 -29.22
CA LEU A 148 -26.08 -17.91 -28.69
C LEU A 148 -27.27 -16.96 -28.74
N ARG A 149 -28.12 -17.23 -29.73
CA ARG A 149 -29.45 -16.68 -29.93
C ARG A 149 -30.33 -17.00 -28.72
N LEU A 150 -30.18 -16.24 -27.63
CA LEU A 150 -31.10 -16.27 -26.51
C LEU A 150 -32.31 -15.39 -26.86
N PRO A 151 -33.55 -15.92 -26.83
CA PRO A 151 -34.78 -15.17 -27.16
C PRO A 151 -35.16 -14.14 -26.09
N PHE A 152 -34.54 -14.19 -24.90
CA PHE A 152 -34.53 -13.08 -23.95
C PHE A 152 -33.24 -12.28 -24.19
N ALA A 153 -33.26 -11.40 -25.19
CA ALA A 153 -32.14 -10.50 -25.37
C ALA A 153 -32.18 -9.46 -24.24
N ILE A 154 -31.36 -9.63 -23.20
CA ILE A 154 -30.82 -8.44 -22.54
C ILE A 154 -30.07 -7.74 -23.67
N GLN A 155 -30.59 -6.61 -24.15
CA GLN A 155 -29.84 -5.68 -24.98
C GLN A 155 -28.68 -5.15 -24.13
N LEU A 156 -27.67 -5.99 -23.92
CA LEU A 156 -26.40 -5.54 -23.44
C LEU A 156 -25.78 -4.88 -24.66
N SER A 157 -25.97 -3.56 -24.76
CA SER A 157 -25.12 -2.72 -25.59
C SER A 157 -23.71 -3.27 -25.44
N SER A 158 -23.05 -3.64 -26.54
CA SER A 158 -21.66 -4.06 -26.53
C SER A 158 -20.87 -3.00 -25.77
N VAL A 159 -20.62 -3.23 -24.48
CA VAL A 159 -19.74 -2.40 -23.68
C VAL A 159 -18.37 -2.82 -24.18
N SER A 160 -17.94 -2.19 -25.26
CA SER A 160 -16.56 -2.25 -25.72
C SER A 160 -15.72 -2.05 -24.49
N VAL A 161 -14.93 -3.08 -24.13
CA VAL A 161 -14.00 -3.04 -23.01
C VAL A 161 -13.32 -1.67 -23.03
N ALA A 162 -13.67 -0.83 -22.06
CA ALA A 162 -13.12 0.51 -22.02
C ALA A 162 -11.65 0.37 -21.63
N ASP A 163 -10.80 1.30 -22.06
CA ASP A 163 -9.39 1.33 -21.62
C ASP A 163 -9.31 1.37 -20.07
N GLU A 164 -10.32 1.96 -19.44
CA GLU A 164 -10.55 1.95 -17.98
C GLU A 164 -10.73 0.54 -17.40
N ASP A 165 -11.45 -0.35 -18.07
CA ASP A 165 -11.67 -1.72 -17.60
C ASP A 165 -10.37 -2.54 -17.64
N LEU A 166 -9.56 -2.37 -18.68
CA LEU A 166 -8.23 -3.00 -18.77
C LEU A 166 -7.29 -2.49 -17.66
N MET A 167 -7.38 -1.21 -17.31
CA MET A 167 -6.64 -0.62 -16.20
C MET A 167 -7.10 -1.17 -14.85
N ASN A 168 -8.42 -1.34 -14.65
CA ASN A 168 -8.99 -1.93 -13.43
C ASN A 168 -8.57 -3.41 -13.28
N LEU A 169 -8.57 -4.18 -14.37
CA LEU A 169 -8.08 -5.56 -14.40
C LEU A 169 -6.61 -5.67 -14.02
N ARG A 170 -5.76 -4.81 -14.59
CA ARG A 170 -4.33 -4.75 -14.25
C ARG A 170 -4.14 -4.39 -12.78
N THR A 171 -4.94 -3.46 -12.28
CA THR A 171 -4.92 -3.02 -10.88
C THR A 171 -5.29 -4.16 -9.94
N LEU A 172 -6.37 -4.89 -10.22
CA LEU A 172 -6.75 -6.09 -9.47
C LEU A 172 -5.64 -7.13 -9.49
N HIS A 173 -5.11 -7.46 -10.67
CA HIS A 173 -4.05 -8.45 -10.78
C HIS A 173 -2.82 -8.08 -9.92
N ARG A 174 -2.43 -6.80 -9.92
CA ARG A 174 -1.36 -6.30 -9.04
C ARG A 174 -1.73 -6.41 -7.56
N LEU A 175 -2.95 -6.05 -7.16
CA LEU A 175 -3.40 -6.21 -5.77
C LEU A 175 -3.38 -7.68 -5.32
N LEU A 176 -3.77 -8.60 -6.19
CA LEU A 176 -3.73 -10.04 -5.91
C LEU A 176 -2.29 -10.56 -5.84
N LEU A 177 -1.39 -10.05 -6.70
CA LEU A 177 0.05 -10.31 -6.59
C LEU A 177 0.65 -9.73 -5.30
N LEU A 178 0.21 -8.56 -4.83
CA LEU A 178 0.65 -8.02 -3.55
C LEU A 178 0.24 -8.92 -2.39
N LEU A 179 -1.01 -9.37 -2.39
CA LEU A 179 -1.50 -10.29 -1.37
C LEU A 179 -0.69 -11.59 -1.38
N SER A 180 -0.40 -12.11 -2.57
CA SER A 180 0.46 -13.28 -2.75
C SER A 180 1.91 -13.03 -2.34
N ARG A 181 2.50 -11.85 -2.60
CA ARG A 181 3.86 -11.50 -2.18
C ARG A 181 3.98 -11.33 -0.67
N LEU A 182 2.99 -10.70 -0.06
CA LEU A 182 2.89 -10.57 1.39
C LEU A 182 2.79 -11.94 2.05
N GLN A 183 2.19 -12.92 1.36
CA GLN A 183 2.20 -14.34 1.75
C GLN A 183 3.51 -15.06 1.40
N LYS A 184 4.22 -14.70 0.32
CA LYS A 184 5.44 -15.41 -0.13
C LYS A 184 6.73 -14.98 0.58
N GLN A 185 6.78 -13.76 1.13
CA GLN A 185 7.88 -13.30 2.00
C GLN A 185 8.04 -14.16 3.28
N GLU A 186 7.15 -15.14 3.45
CA GLU A 186 7.09 -16.20 4.45
C GLU A 186 7.99 -17.42 4.15
N SER A 187 8.74 -17.44 3.03
CA SER A 187 9.66 -18.55 2.70
C SER A 187 11.09 -18.07 2.38
N PRO A 188 11.95 -17.81 3.39
CA PRO A 188 13.37 -17.66 3.15
C PRO A 188 13.99 -19.05 2.92
N SER A 189 14.56 -19.21 1.73
CA SER A 189 15.42 -20.28 1.25
C SER A 189 16.20 -21.02 2.35
N THR A 190 15.85 -22.28 2.60
CA THR A 190 16.77 -23.30 3.12
C THR A 190 17.83 -23.58 2.07
N ASN A 191 18.94 -22.86 2.13
CA ASN A 191 20.19 -23.30 1.53
C ASN A 191 21.36 -22.70 2.32
N PHE A 192 21.79 -23.43 3.35
CA PHE A 192 23.16 -23.34 3.83
C PHE A 192 23.79 -24.72 3.80
N SER A 193 24.66 -24.85 2.81
CA SER A 193 25.73 -25.83 2.61
C SER A 193 26.12 -26.65 3.84
N SER A 194 25.96 -27.96 3.71
CA SER A 194 26.65 -28.96 4.53
C SER A 194 28.15 -28.90 4.19
N LYS A 195 28.95 -28.37 5.14
CA LYS A 195 30.39 -28.65 5.20
C LYS A 195 30.59 -29.78 6.21
N TYR A 196 30.97 -30.94 5.70
CA TYR A 196 32.00 -31.77 6.32
C TYR A 196 33.36 -31.25 5.87
#